data_AF-G8RXH1-F1
#
_entry.id   AF-G8RXH1-F1
#
_cell.length_a   1.000
_cell.length_b   1.000
_cell.length_c   1.000
_cell.angle_alpha   90.00
_cell.angle_beta   90.00
_cell.angle_gamma   90.00
#
_symmetry.space_group_name_H-M   'P 1'
#
loop_
_entity.id
_entity.type
_entity.pdbx_description
1 polymer ?
#
loop_
_entity_poly.entity_id
_entity_poly.type
_entity_poly.pdbx_seq_one_letter_code
_entity_poly.pdbx_strand_id
1 'polypeptide(L)'
;MTVLTDRDRLGGDELRKLERIRQAALKSFATKGAAGTSLRSVAADAGVSLGLVQHHFETKAGLIKAVDDYVMSVVIAVVAQPVTVPHAKDSIADMGSRVTTLLLEHPDVVDYFGRALIDGSQLGITIWDTLSAFGTARWTARKEAGEARDDIDVTWAALNSLVLALGTLIVREHIERQIPGAFTSPEQLDRWQKSVNTLLREGLFPQPRADEA
;
A
#
# COMPACT_ATOMS: atom_id res chain seq x y z
N MET A 1 -40.34 -7.57 4.65
CA MET A 1 -39.43 -7.80 5.80
C MET A 1 -38.82 -9.18 5.60
N THR A 2 -37.69 -9.24 4.89
CA THR A 2 -37.10 -10.48 4.39
C THR A 2 -36.34 -11.19 5.51
N VAL A 3 -36.75 -12.41 5.83
CA VAL A 3 -36.11 -13.28 6.83
C VAL A 3 -34.78 -13.77 6.24
N LEU A 4 -33.68 -13.10 6.59
CA LEU A 4 -32.33 -13.65 6.39
C LEU A 4 -32.25 -15.02 7.06
N THR A 5 -31.99 -16.06 6.27
CA THR A 5 -31.99 -17.44 6.75
C THR A 5 -30.85 -17.69 7.74
N ASP A 6 -31.03 -18.64 8.65
CA ASP A 6 -30.05 -18.96 9.72
C ASP A 6 -28.66 -19.32 9.17
N ARG A 7 -28.61 -19.86 7.95
CA ARG A 7 -27.39 -20.18 7.21
C ARG A 7 -26.61 -18.94 6.76
N ASP A 8 -27.30 -17.86 6.38
CA ASP A 8 -26.66 -16.58 6.02
C ASP A 8 -26.08 -15.89 7.26
N ARG A 9 -26.73 -16.05 8.42
CA ARG A 9 -26.23 -15.52 9.70
C ARG A 9 -25.00 -16.27 10.19
N LEU A 10 -25.00 -17.60 10.11
CA LEU A 10 -23.86 -18.44 10.48
C LEU A 10 -22.64 -18.17 9.57
N GLY A 11 -22.85 -18.07 8.25
CA GLY A 11 -21.78 -17.69 7.32
C GLY A 11 -21.24 -16.28 7.57
N GLY A 12 -22.11 -15.33 7.91
CA GLY A 12 -21.72 -13.96 8.27
C GLY A 12 -20.93 -13.84 9.57
N ASP A 13 -21.14 -14.73 10.55
CA ASP A 13 -20.37 -14.78 11.79
C ASP A 13 -19.00 -15.42 11.57
N GLU A 14 -18.93 -16.47 10.75
CA GLU A 14 -17.68 -17.10 10.34
C GLU A 14 -16.77 -16.13 9.59
N LEU A 15 -17.30 -15.40 8.60
CA LEU A 15 -16.55 -14.36 7.88
C LEU A 15 -15.98 -13.28 8.81
N ARG A 16 -16.76 -12.84 9.81
CA ARG A 16 -16.28 -11.88 10.81
C ARG A 16 -15.16 -12.45 11.69
N LYS A 17 -15.22 -13.74 12.04
CA LYS A 17 -14.14 -14.41 12.79
C LYS A 17 -12.87 -14.51 11.94
N LEU A 18 -13.00 -14.90 10.68
CA LEU A 18 -11.87 -14.93 9.73
C LEU A 18 -11.22 -13.56 9.57
N GLU A 19 -12.03 -12.51 9.44
CA GLU A 19 -11.55 -11.14 9.36
C GLU A 19 -10.75 -10.75 10.61
N ARG A 20 -11.28 -11.04 11.81
CA ARG A 20 -10.59 -10.77 13.08
C ARG A 20 -9.27 -11.53 13.19
N ILE A 21 -9.24 -12.80 12.77
CA ILE A 21 -8.00 -13.59 12.77
C ILE A 21 -6.97 -12.98 11.83
N ARG A 22 -7.38 -12.61 10.61
CA ARG A 22 -6.50 -11.97 9.63
C ARG A 22 -5.95 -10.63 10.12
N GLN A 23 -6.80 -9.78 10.70
CA GLN A 23 -6.37 -8.48 11.26
C GLN A 23 -5.39 -8.65 12.42
N ALA A 24 -5.65 -9.59 13.35
CA ALA A 24 -4.74 -9.89 14.44
C ALA A 24 -3.39 -10.44 13.95
N ALA A 25 -3.42 -11.29 12.93
CA ALA A 25 -2.23 -11.83 12.28
C ALA A 25 -1.43 -10.72 11.58
N LEU A 26 -2.08 -9.88 10.78
CA LEU A 26 -1.47 -8.75 10.08
C LEU A 26 -0.75 -7.81 11.06
N LYS A 27 -1.45 -7.37 12.11
CA LYS A 27 -0.85 -6.51 13.15
C LYS A 27 0.33 -7.18 13.85
N SER A 28 0.22 -8.48 14.15
CA SER A 28 1.32 -9.24 14.76
C SER A 28 2.52 -9.35 13.84
N PHE A 29 2.31 -9.61 12.55
CA PHE A 29 3.39 -9.71 11.57
C PHE A 29 4.04 -8.34 11.29
N ALA A 30 3.25 -7.26 11.22
CA ALA A 30 3.77 -5.90 11.08
C ALA A 30 4.70 -5.51 12.25
N THR A 31 4.32 -5.88 13.48
CA THR A 31 5.03 -5.46 14.70
C THR A 31 6.18 -6.38 15.13
N LYS A 32 6.01 -7.70 15.01
CA LYS A 32 6.93 -8.72 15.54
C LYS A 32 7.58 -9.58 14.47
N GLY A 33 7.18 -9.40 13.20
CA GLY A 33 7.54 -10.27 12.10
C GLY A 33 6.89 -11.64 12.16
N ALA A 34 7.03 -12.41 11.08
CA ALA A 34 6.52 -13.78 11.01
C ALA A 34 7.16 -14.69 12.07
N ALA A 35 8.47 -14.61 12.29
CA ALA A 35 9.19 -15.45 13.25
C ALA A 35 8.66 -15.30 14.69
N GLY A 36 8.44 -14.06 15.14
CA GLY A 36 7.95 -13.73 16.48
C GLY A 36 6.46 -13.99 16.73
N THR A 37 5.71 -14.40 15.71
CA THR A 37 4.26 -14.59 15.79
C THR A 37 3.88 -16.07 15.84
N SER A 38 2.99 -16.47 16.74
CA SER A 38 2.48 -17.86 16.83
C SER A 38 0.99 -17.93 16.54
N LEU A 39 0.48 -19.09 16.08
CA LEU A 39 -0.97 -19.27 15.89
C LEU A 39 -1.75 -19.06 17.20
N ARG A 40 -1.14 -19.40 18.34
CA ARG A 40 -1.75 -19.22 19.66
C ARG A 40 -1.87 -17.74 20.04
N SER A 41 -0.83 -16.95 19.80
CA SER A 41 -0.88 -15.49 20.06
C SER A 41 -1.90 -14.82 19.15
N VAL A 42 -1.95 -15.18 17.87
CA VAL A 42 -2.96 -14.67 16.94
C VAL A 42 -4.38 -15.03 17.39
N ALA A 43 -4.62 -16.28 17.82
CA ALA A 43 -5.93 -16.70 18.32
C ALA A 43 -6.36 -15.89 19.55
N ALA A 44 -5.44 -15.64 20.48
CA ALA A 44 -5.68 -14.83 21.67
C ALA A 44 -6.03 -13.38 21.30
N ASP A 45 -5.24 -12.75 20.43
CA ASP A 45 -5.44 -11.37 19.97
C ASP A 45 -6.73 -11.22 19.16
N ALA A 46 -7.07 -12.23 18.36
CA ALA A 46 -8.32 -12.31 17.61
C ALA A 46 -9.52 -12.71 18.48
N GLY A 47 -9.34 -13.02 19.76
CA GLY A 47 -10.40 -13.45 20.68
C GLY A 47 -11.18 -14.67 20.17
N VAL A 48 -10.46 -15.68 19.67
CA VAL A 48 -11.01 -16.96 19.18
C VAL A 48 -10.18 -18.13 19.73
N SER A 49 -10.68 -19.37 19.56
CA SER A 49 -9.92 -20.55 19.96
C SER A 49 -8.78 -20.85 18.97
N LEU A 50 -7.68 -21.44 19.46
CA LEU A 50 -6.60 -21.93 18.61
C LEU A 50 -7.11 -22.96 17.58
N GLY A 51 -8.05 -23.81 17.99
CA GLY A 51 -8.67 -24.80 17.11
C GLY A 51 -9.39 -24.16 15.92
N LEU A 52 -10.03 -23.00 16.10
CA LEU A 52 -10.66 -22.27 14.99
C LEU A 52 -9.62 -21.76 13.99
N VAL A 53 -8.52 -21.19 14.48
CA VAL A 53 -7.42 -20.74 13.60
C VAL A 53 -6.82 -21.91 12.84
N GLN A 54 -6.54 -23.03 13.52
CA GLN A 54 -6.00 -24.23 12.89
C GLN A 54 -6.97 -24.88 11.90
N HIS A 55 -8.29 -24.79 12.15
CA HIS A 55 -9.29 -25.31 11.24
C HIS A 55 -9.29 -24.56 9.89
N HIS A 56 -9.13 -23.23 9.91
CA HIS A 56 -9.21 -22.43 8.69
C HIS A 56 -7.88 -22.24 7.96
N PHE A 57 -6.78 -22.14 8.69
CA PHE A 57 -5.47 -21.82 8.10
C PHE A 57 -4.51 -23.01 8.08
N GLU A 58 -4.85 -24.10 8.79
CA GLU A 58 -4.08 -25.35 8.97
C GLU A 58 -2.71 -25.17 9.64
N THR A 59 -1.88 -24.30 9.09
CA THR A 59 -0.50 -24.05 9.48
C THR A 59 -0.22 -22.55 9.60
N LYS A 60 0.88 -22.21 10.27
CA LYS A 60 1.38 -20.83 10.31
C LYS A 60 1.72 -20.30 8.91
N ALA A 61 2.23 -21.16 8.03
CA ALA A 61 2.52 -20.79 6.64
C ALA A 61 1.22 -20.47 5.87
N GLY A 62 0.15 -21.24 6.09
CA GLY A 62 -1.17 -20.95 5.52
C GLY A 62 -1.73 -19.61 5.98
N LEU A 63 -1.58 -19.28 7.27
CA LEU A 63 -1.98 -17.97 7.80
C LEU A 63 -1.15 -16.83 7.21
N ILE A 64 0.18 -16.99 7.09
CA ILE A 64 1.05 -15.99 6.44
C ILE A 64 0.59 -15.76 5.01
N LYS A 65 0.40 -16.83 4.23
CA LYS A 65 -0.07 -16.73 2.85
C LYS A 65 -1.41 -15.98 2.76
N ALA A 66 -2.37 -16.28 3.63
CA ALA A 66 -3.66 -15.59 3.62
C ALA A 66 -3.56 -14.09 3.92
N VAL A 67 -2.62 -13.70 4.80
CA VAL A 67 -2.34 -12.28 5.08
C VAL A 67 -1.62 -11.63 3.89
N ASP A 68 -0.64 -12.31 3.29
CA ASP A 68 0.09 -11.85 2.11
C ASP A 68 -0.86 -11.60 0.93
N ASP A 69 -1.74 -12.57 0.64
CA ASP A 69 -2.75 -12.47 -0.42
C ASP A 69 -3.69 -11.27 -0.16
N TYR A 70 -4.09 -11.05 1.09
CA TYR A 70 -4.91 -9.90 1.46
C TYR A 70 -4.17 -8.58 1.24
N VAL A 71 -2.94 -8.45 1.74
CA VAL A 71 -2.12 -7.24 1.60
C VAL A 71 -1.91 -6.90 0.12
N MET A 72 -1.59 -7.91 -0.69
CA MET A 72 -1.48 -7.77 -2.14
C MET A 72 -2.79 -7.24 -2.75
N SER A 73 -3.94 -7.81 -2.34
CA SER A 73 -5.24 -7.37 -2.85
C SER A 73 -5.55 -5.91 -2.52
N VAL A 74 -5.21 -5.44 -1.32
CA VAL A 74 -5.41 -4.05 -0.89
C VAL A 74 -4.49 -3.11 -1.67
N VAL A 75 -3.20 -3.44 -1.77
CA VAL A 75 -2.22 -2.61 -2.50
C VAL A 75 -2.61 -2.47 -3.96
N ILE A 76 -2.98 -3.57 -4.63
CA ILE A 76 -3.43 -3.55 -6.03
C ILE A 76 -4.70 -2.72 -6.16
N ALA A 77 -5.69 -2.94 -5.28
CA ALA A 77 -6.97 -2.26 -5.34
C ALA A 77 -6.86 -0.74 -5.14
N VAL A 78 -5.89 -0.26 -4.36
CA VAL A 78 -5.74 1.18 -4.09
C VAL A 78 -4.75 1.85 -5.04
N VAL A 79 -3.58 1.25 -5.25
CA VAL A 79 -2.45 1.92 -5.90
C VAL A 79 -2.35 1.57 -7.38
N ALA A 80 -2.52 0.29 -7.72
CA ALA A 80 -2.29 -0.22 -9.08
C ALA A 80 -3.55 -0.19 -9.97
N GLN A 81 -4.54 0.65 -9.67
CA GLN A 81 -5.72 0.78 -10.52
C GLN A 81 -5.34 1.42 -11.87
N PRO A 82 -5.84 0.86 -13.00
CA PRO A 82 -5.63 1.43 -14.33
C PRO A 82 -6.01 2.91 -14.37
N VAL A 83 -5.20 3.69 -15.08
CA VAL A 83 -5.48 5.11 -15.30
C VAL A 83 -6.54 5.15 -16.40
N THR A 84 -7.80 5.32 -16.02
CA THR A 84 -8.95 5.23 -16.94
C THR A 84 -9.16 6.49 -17.78
N VAL A 85 -8.36 7.54 -17.59
CA VAL A 85 -8.55 8.83 -18.25
C VAL A 85 -7.25 9.27 -18.92
N PRO A 86 -7.17 9.28 -20.26
CA PRO A 86 -6.21 10.13 -20.95
C PRO A 86 -6.56 11.58 -20.59
N HIS A 87 -5.59 12.40 -20.17
CA HIS A 87 -5.75 13.84 -19.87
C HIS A 87 -6.17 14.28 -18.45
N ALA A 88 -6.01 13.48 -17.40
CA ALA A 88 -6.04 14.05 -16.04
C ALA A 88 -4.84 14.98 -15.86
N LYS A 89 -5.06 16.31 -15.93
CA LYS A 89 -4.07 17.39 -15.72
C LYS A 89 -3.25 17.25 -14.42
N ASP A 90 -3.65 16.38 -13.49
CA ASP A 90 -2.87 16.06 -12.29
C ASP A 90 -2.85 14.57 -11.89
N SER A 91 -2.48 13.71 -12.84
CA SER A 91 -2.36 12.28 -12.55
C SER A 91 -1.26 11.96 -11.49
N ILE A 92 -0.31 12.87 -11.23
CA ILE A 92 0.63 12.73 -10.10
C ILE A 92 -0.10 12.94 -8.77
N ALA A 93 -0.89 14.00 -8.63
CA ALA A 93 -1.65 14.22 -7.40
C ALA A 93 -2.64 13.08 -7.13
N ASP A 94 -3.26 12.51 -8.17
CA ASP A 94 -4.13 11.33 -8.01
C ASP A 94 -3.37 10.14 -7.38
N MET A 95 -2.13 9.90 -7.82
CA MET A 95 -1.28 8.86 -7.22
C MET A 95 -0.90 9.20 -5.79
N GLY A 96 -0.55 10.46 -5.51
CA GLY A 96 -0.30 10.93 -4.15
C GLY A 96 -1.50 10.68 -3.23
N SER A 97 -2.71 10.98 -3.70
CA SER A 97 -3.96 10.77 -2.96
C SER A 97 -4.23 9.29 -2.70
N ARG A 98 -3.96 8.41 -3.66
CA ARG A 98 -4.07 6.95 -3.45
C ARG A 98 -3.12 6.45 -2.37
N VAL A 99 -1.88 6.96 -2.35
CA VAL A 99 -0.89 6.58 -1.33
C VAL A 99 -1.28 7.10 0.05
N THR A 100 -1.78 8.34 0.16
CA THR A 100 -2.27 8.89 1.44
C THR A 100 -3.51 8.15 1.93
N THR A 101 -4.46 7.79 1.05
CA THR A 101 -5.60 6.94 1.38
C THR A 101 -5.17 5.57 1.90
N LEU A 102 -4.24 4.90 1.23
CA LEU A 102 -3.72 3.59 1.68
C LEU A 102 -3.15 3.69 3.11
N LEU A 103 -2.40 4.75 3.39
CA LEU A 103 -1.79 4.96 4.70
C LEU A 103 -2.83 5.23 5.80
N LEU A 104 -3.86 6.02 5.51
CA LEU A 104 -4.89 6.38 6.48
C LEU A 104 -5.88 5.24 6.75
N GLU A 105 -6.32 4.54 5.70
CA GLU A 105 -7.35 3.51 5.80
C GLU A 105 -6.77 2.13 6.16
N HIS A 106 -5.49 1.88 5.84
CA HIS A 106 -4.85 0.58 6.00
C HIS A 106 -3.44 0.66 6.61
N PRO A 107 -3.25 1.29 7.79
CA PRO A 107 -1.93 1.48 8.39
C PRO A 107 -1.18 0.16 8.65
N ASP A 108 -1.86 -0.86 9.19
CA ASP A 108 -1.25 -2.17 9.45
C ASP A 108 -0.81 -2.88 8.15
N VAL A 109 -1.49 -2.62 7.02
CA VAL A 109 -1.07 -3.11 5.69
C VAL A 109 0.21 -2.42 5.28
N VAL A 110 0.30 -1.10 5.48
CA VAL A 110 1.50 -0.32 5.17
C VAL A 110 2.71 -0.79 5.98
N ASP A 111 2.52 -0.96 7.29
CA ASP A 111 3.61 -1.37 8.16
C ASP A 111 4.08 -2.80 7.84
N TYR A 112 3.15 -3.72 7.55
CA TYR A 112 3.51 -5.09 7.17
C TYR A 112 4.23 -5.17 5.83
N PHE A 113 3.74 -4.51 4.77
CA PHE A 113 4.46 -4.57 3.50
C PHE A 113 5.79 -3.81 3.58
N GLY A 114 5.87 -2.71 4.34
CA GLY A 114 7.11 -1.97 4.56
C GLY A 114 8.17 -2.88 5.18
N ARG A 115 7.77 -3.68 6.17
CA ARG A 115 8.60 -4.73 6.74
C ARG A 115 8.98 -5.81 5.72
N ALA A 116 8.02 -6.28 4.92
CA ALA A 116 8.26 -7.27 3.87
C ALA A 116 9.30 -6.82 2.83
N LEU A 117 9.31 -5.53 2.48
CA LEU A 117 10.31 -4.92 1.59
C LEU A 117 11.70 -4.92 2.22
N ILE A 118 11.82 -4.55 3.50
CA ILE A 118 13.10 -4.52 4.23
C ILE A 118 13.66 -5.93 4.41
N ASP A 119 12.80 -6.87 4.82
CA ASP A 119 13.19 -8.25 5.08
C ASP A 119 13.47 -9.03 3.77
N GLY A 120 13.15 -8.45 2.60
CA GLY A 120 13.32 -9.10 1.29
C GLY A 120 12.44 -10.35 1.12
N SER A 121 11.25 -10.35 1.73
CA SER A 121 10.34 -11.50 1.66
C SER A 121 9.73 -11.65 0.27
N GLN A 122 9.16 -12.83 -0.04
CA GLN A 122 8.49 -13.07 -1.32
C GLN A 122 7.34 -12.07 -1.58
N LEU A 123 6.60 -11.69 -0.53
CA LEU A 123 5.57 -10.65 -0.62
C LEU A 123 6.20 -9.31 -1.02
N GLY A 124 7.28 -8.90 -0.36
CA GLY A 124 7.98 -7.65 -0.65
C GLY A 124 8.48 -7.58 -2.09
N ILE A 125 9.11 -8.65 -2.58
CA ILE A 125 9.58 -8.79 -3.96
C ILE A 125 8.40 -8.65 -4.94
N THR A 126 7.31 -9.38 -4.70
CA THR A 126 6.15 -9.39 -5.60
C THR A 126 5.46 -8.03 -5.65
N ILE A 127 5.32 -7.34 -4.52
CA ILE A 127 4.76 -5.98 -4.46
C ILE A 127 5.66 -5.00 -5.21
N TRP A 128 6.97 -5.07 -4.97
CA TRP A 128 7.94 -4.21 -5.65
C TRP A 128 7.88 -4.37 -7.16
N ASP A 129 7.90 -5.61 -7.66
CA ASP A 129 7.83 -5.92 -9.08
C ASP A 129 6.52 -5.41 -9.70
N THR A 130 5.39 -5.63 -9.01
CA THR A 130 4.07 -5.19 -9.45
C THR A 130 3.99 -3.67 -9.56
N LEU A 131 4.42 -2.94 -8.52
CA LEU A 131 4.38 -1.48 -8.50
C LEU A 131 5.37 -0.87 -9.50
N SER A 132 6.55 -1.48 -9.67
CA SER A 132 7.57 -1.01 -10.61
C SER A 132 7.10 -1.19 -12.05
N ALA A 133 6.49 -2.33 -12.37
CA ALA A 133 5.89 -2.57 -13.68
C ALA A 133 4.75 -1.58 -13.97
N PHE A 134 3.87 -1.34 -12.98
CA PHE A 134 2.79 -0.36 -13.09
C PHE A 134 3.32 1.06 -13.33
N GLY A 135 4.31 1.49 -12.54
CA GLY A 135 4.95 2.80 -12.69
C GLY A 135 5.63 2.97 -14.05
N THR A 136 6.33 1.94 -14.52
CA THR A 136 6.99 1.92 -15.83
C THR A 136 5.98 2.07 -16.96
N ALA A 137 4.93 1.25 -16.98
CA ALA A 137 3.88 1.32 -17.99
C ALA A 137 3.23 2.72 -18.04
N ARG A 138 3.01 3.32 -16.87
CA ARG A 138 2.44 4.67 -16.76
C ARG A 138 3.36 5.76 -17.32
N TRP A 139 4.67 5.68 -17.08
CA TRP A 139 5.63 6.63 -17.62
C TRP A 139 5.89 6.45 -19.12
N THR A 140 5.90 5.20 -19.60
CA THR A 140 5.94 4.90 -21.04
C THR A 140 4.76 5.54 -21.77
N ALA A 141 3.54 5.35 -21.28
CA ALA A 141 2.34 5.93 -21.88
C ALA A 141 2.40 7.48 -21.95
N ARG A 142 2.97 8.14 -20.92
CA ARG A 142 3.17 9.60 -20.94
C ARG A 142 4.20 10.03 -21.96
N LYS A 143 5.31 9.31 -22.08
CA LYS A 143 6.34 9.57 -23.08
C LYS A 143 5.77 9.47 -24.50
N GLU A 144 5.00 8.42 -24.76
CA GLU A 144 4.32 8.21 -26.06
C GLU A 144 3.27 9.30 -26.36
N ALA A 145 2.62 9.83 -25.32
CA ALA A 145 1.66 10.93 -25.44
C ALA A 145 2.32 12.33 -25.54
N GLY A 146 3.65 12.44 -25.44
CA GLY A 146 4.35 13.73 -25.40
C GLY A 146 4.12 14.54 -24.12
N GLU A 147 3.68 13.89 -23.04
CA GLU A 147 3.37 14.51 -21.75
C GLU A 147 4.56 14.47 -20.77
N ALA A 148 5.67 13.84 -21.17
CA ALA A 148 6.91 13.77 -20.41
C ALA A 148 8.03 14.51 -21.15
N ARG A 149 9.14 14.82 -20.46
CA ARG A 149 10.32 15.39 -21.12
C ARG A 149 10.87 14.45 -22.20
N ASP A 150 11.41 15.02 -23.28
CA ASP A 150 11.97 14.25 -24.39
C ASP A 150 13.15 13.37 -23.96
N ASP A 151 13.95 13.86 -23.02
CA ASP A 151 15.14 13.20 -22.46
C ASP A 151 14.82 12.25 -21.29
N ILE A 152 13.54 11.97 -21.01
CA ILE A 152 13.16 11.17 -19.84
C ILE A 152 13.69 9.73 -19.92
N ASP A 153 14.40 9.33 -18.87
CA ASP A 153 14.66 7.94 -18.52
C ASP A 153 13.44 7.37 -17.80
N VAL A 154 12.64 6.57 -18.51
CA VAL A 154 11.38 6.00 -18.01
C VAL A 154 11.62 5.09 -16.80
N THR A 155 12.71 4.33 -16.81
CA THR A 155 13.07 3.42 -15.72
C THR A 155 13.30 4.20 -14.45
N TRP A 156 14.15 5.23 -14.49
CA TRP A 156 14.42 6.05 -13.31
C TRP A 156 13.25 6.94 -12.91
N ALA A 157 12.43 7.41 -13.86
CA ALA A 157 11.20 8.13 -13.53
C ALA A 157 10.24 7.27 -12.69
N ALA A 158 10.06 6.00 -13.06
CA ALA A 158 9.26 5.06 -12.30
C ALA A 158 9.88 4.73 -10.94
N LEU A 159 11.16 4.34 -10.92
CA LEU A 159 11.86 3.96 -9.70
C LEU A 159 11.94 5.10 -8.68
N ASN A 160 12.27 6.32 -9.10
CA ASN A 160 12.33 7.47 -8.19
C ASN A 160 10.95 7.82 -7.63
N SER A 161 9.89 7.70 -8.44
CA SER A 161 8.51 7.90 -7.95
C SER A 161 8.16 6.90 -6.85
N LEU A 162 8.54 5.63 -7.04
CA LEU A 162 8.33 4.56 -6.06
C LEU A 162 9.17 4.77 -4.80
N VAL A 163 10.45 5.13 -4.94
CA VAL A 163 11.37 5.36 -3.82
C VAL A 163 10.91 6.54 -2.98
N LEU A 164 10.43 7.63 -3.59
CA LEU A 164 9.88 8.76 -2.85
C LEU A 164 8.63 8.38 -2.04
N ALA A 165 7.75 7.54 -2.60
CA ALA A 165 6.57 7.06 -1.87
C ALA A 165 6.95 6.05 -0.77
N LEU A 166 7.52 4.91 -1.16
CA LEU A 166 7.80 3.78 -0.26
C LEU A 166 8.90 4.10 0.73
N GLY A 167 9.94 4.83 0.31
CA GLY A 167 11.03 5.25 1.17
C GLY A 167 10.52 6.12 2.33
N THR A 168 9.65 7.10 2.04
CA THR A 168 9.00 7.92 3.08
C THR A 168 8.18 7.05 4.04
N LEU A 169 7.42 6.07 3.55
CA LEU A 169 6.63 5.19 4.42
C LEU A 169 7.51 4.29 5.30
N ILE A 170 8.62 3.79 4.78
CA ILE A 170 9.57 2.93 5.50
C ILE A 170 10.30 3.69 6.60
N VAL A 171 10.75 4.92 6.31
CA VAL A 171 11.52 5.75 7.28
C VAL A 171 10.63 6.74 8.06
N ARG A 172 9.31 6.50 8.07
CA ARG A 172 8.29 7.38 8.68
C ARG A 172 8.65 7.83 10.09
N GLU A 173 9.07 6.90 10.95
CA GLU A 173 9.45 7.21 12.33
C GLU A 173 10.61 8.21 12.42
N HIS A 174 11.54 8.19 11.47
CA HIS A 174 12.63 9.17 11.41
C HIS A 174 12.16 10.52 10.90
N ILE A 175 11.21 10.54 9.95
CA ILE A 175 10.58 11.78 9.46
C ILE A 175 9.78 12.45 10.57
N GLU A 176 9.01 11.70 11.36
CA GLU A 176 8.21 12.22 12.49
C GLU A 176 9.06 12.93 13.54
N ARG A 177 10.34 12.57 13.68
CA ARG A 177 11.28 13.26 14.57
C ARG A 177 11.69 14.65 14.05
N GLN A 178 11.45 14.95 12.78
CA GLN A 178 11.86 16.20 12.11
C GLN A 178 10.69 17.15 11.80
N ILE A 179 9.45 16.71 12.01
CA ILE A 179 8.25 17.48 11.69
C ILE A 179 7.38 17.69 12.95
N PRO A 180 6.54 18.74 12.99
CA PRO A 180 5.60 18.90 14.08
C PRO A 180 4.42 17.91 13.93
N GLY A 181 4.22 17.07 14.94
CA GLY A 181 3.09 16.14 15.01
C GLY A 181 3.30 14.84 14.22
N ALA A 182 2.24 14.03 14.14
CA ALA A 182 2.27 12.75 13.43
C ALA A 182 2.32 12.95 11.91
N PHE A 183 3.10 12.14 11.21
CA PHE A 183 3.19 12.16 9.75
C PHE A 183 1.84 11.84 9.10
N THR A 184 1.05 10.99 9.76
CA THR A 184 -0.31 10.61 9.32
C THR A 184 -1.37 11.67 9.59
N SER A 185 -1.02 12.83 10.16
CA SER A 185 -1.98 13.92 10.31
C SER A 185 -2.37 14.50 8.93
N PRO A 186 -3.64 14.95 8.74
CA PRO A 186 -4.07 15.50 7.46
C PRO A 186 -3.18 16.64 6.95
N GLU A 187 -2.71 17.50 7.86
CA GLU A 187 -1.80 18.60 7.52
C GLU A 187 -0.44 18.10 7.01
N GLN A 188 0.19 17.15 7.70
CA GLN A 188 1.50 16.64 7.28
C GLN A 188 1.41 15.82 5.99
N LEU A 189 0.34 15.05 5.79
CA LEU A 189 0.10 14.32 4.54
C LEU A 189 -0.10 15.27 3.36
N ASP A 190 -0.89 16.34 3.51
CA ASP A 190 -1.06 17.36 2.45
C ASP A 190 0.27 18.05 2.13
N ARG A 191 1.05 18.43 3.15
CA ARG A 191 2.37 19.04 2.97
C ARG A 191 3.34 18.12 2.25
N TRP A 192 3.41 16.85 2.65
CA TRP A 192 4.25 15.84 2.02
C TRP A 192 3.84 15.58 0.57
N GLN A 193 2.54 15.36 0.32
CA GLN A 193 2.00 15.14 -1.01
C GLN A 193 2.30 16.31 -1.94
N LYS A 194 2.08 17.56 -1.50
CA LYS A 194 2.44 18.76 -2.27
C LYS A 194 3.94 18.80 -2.60
N SER A 195 4.79 18.54 -1.62
CA SER A 195 6.25 18.54 -1.82
C SER A 195 6.71 17.49 -2.84
N VAL A 196 6.23 16.25 -2.72
CA VAL A 196 6.55 15.17 -3.67
C VAL A 196 6.00 15.49 -5.07
N ASN A 197 4.76 15.99 -5.15
CA ASN A 197 4.16 16.36 -6.42
C ASN A 197 4.96 17.47 -7.13
N THR A 198 5.40 18.50 -6.40
CA THR A 198 6.26 19.56 -6.95
C THR A 198 7.57 18.99 -7.48
N LEU A 199 8.27 18.15 -6.71
CA LEU A 199 9.52 17.51 -7.16
C LEU A 199 9.34 16.70 -8.44
N LEU A 200 8.28 15.90 -8.51
CA LEU A 200 7.99 15.08 -9.70
C LEU A 200 7.55 15.92 -10.89
N ARG A 201 6.74 16.97 -10.67
CA ARG A 201 6.29 17.87 -11.74
C ARG A 201 7.44 18.67 -12.31
N GLU A 202 8.21 19.35 -11.48
CA GLU A 202 9.29 20.22 -11.93
C GLU A 202 10.48 19.43 -12.49
N GLY A 203 10.72 18.23 -11.97
CA GLY A 203 11.81 17.37 -12.41
C GLY A 203 11.52 16.60 -13.71
N LEU A 204 10.29 16.09 -13.89
CA LEU A 204 9.99 15.07 -14.92
C LEU A 204 9.08 15.55 -16.06
N PHE A 205 8.43 16.72 -15.92
CA PHE A 205 7.56 17.27 -16.96
C PHE A 205 8.27 18.41 -17.72
N PRO A 206 7.85 18.69 -18.97
CA PRO A 206 8.33 19.87 -19.69
C PRO A 206 8.04 21.15 -18.89
N GLN A 207 9.04 22.03 -18.80
CA GLN A 207 8.86 23.35 -18.21
C GLN A 207 8.20 24.28 -19.25
N PRO A 208 7.25 25.16 -18.87
CA PRO A 208 6.80 26.21 -19.75
C PRO A 208 8.01 27.06 -20.19
N ARG A 209 8.16 27.29 -21.50
CA ARG A 209 9.24 28.14 -22.01
C ARG A 209 9.06 29.54 -21.41
N ALA A 210 10.16 30.13 -20.93
CA ALA A 210 10.19 31.44 -20.27
C ALA A 210 9.64 32.60 -21.14
N ASP A 211 9.44 32.36 -22.44
CA ASP A 211 9.01 33.36 -23.42
C ASP A 211 7.48 33.47 -23.58
N GLU A 212 6.68 32.74 -22.78
CA GLU A 212 5.20 32.78 -22.81
C GLU A 212 4.55 33.40 -21.55
N ALA A 213 5.32 34.17 -20.75
CA ALA A 213 4.85 34.91 -19.57
C ALA A 213 4.79 36.43 -19.79
#